data_AF-A0A4V2ZTH0-F1
#
_entry.id   AF-A0A4V2ZTH0-F1
#
_cell.length_a   1.000
_cell.length_b   1.000
_cell.length_c   1.000
_cell.angle_alpha   90.00
_cell.angle_beta   90.00
_cell.angle_gamma   90.00
#
_symmetry.space_group_name_H-M   'P 1'
#
loop_
_entity.id
_entity.type
_entity.pdbx_description
1 polymer ?
#
loop_
_entity_poly.entity_id
_entity_poly.type
_entity_poly.pdbx_seq_one_letter_code
_entity_poly.pdbx_strand_id
1 'polypeptide(L)' 'MYFSKKATEPIQEEQTSVWMCSNEGCSCWMRENFSLVESPLCPLCQSEMVKHTKMLPLLLNHQKVT' A
#
# COMPACT_ATOMS: atom_id res chain seq x y z
N MET A 1 -29.52 -19.62 19.29
CA MET A 1 -28.26 -18.91 19.61
C MET A 1 -28.32 -17.51 19.03
N TYR A 2 -28.22 -16.46 19.85
CA TYR A 2 -28.09 -15.08 19.38
C TYR A 2 -26.64 -14.81 18.98
N PHE A 3 -26.35 -14.74 17.68
CA PHE A 3 -25.05 -14.27 17.18
C PHE A 3 -25.08 -12.73 17.21
N SER A 4 -24.60 -12.13 18.30
CA SER A 4 -24.28 -10.70 18.30
C SER A 4 -23.18 -10.46 17.28
N LYS A 5 -23.54 -9.92 16.11
CA LYS A 5 -22.58 -9.38 15.15
C LYS A 5 -21.90 -8.20 15.85
N LYS A 6 -20.72 -8.44 16.41
CA LYS A 6 -19.87 -7.36 16.93
C LYS A 6 -19.61 -6.44 15.74
N ALA A 7 -20.06 -5.20 15.81
CA ALA A 7 -19.72 -4.21 14.80
C ALA A 7 -18.20 -4.00 14.88
N THR A 8 -17.47 -4.47 13.86
CA THR A 8 -16.04 -4.24 13.77
C THR A 8 -15.83 -2.74 13.62
N GLU A 9 -15.07 -2.15 14.54
CA GLU A 9 -14.70 -0.73 14.45
C GLU A 9 -13.97 -0.47 13.12
N PRO A 10 -14.28 0.64 12.43
CA PRO A 10 -13.63 0.94 11.16
C PRO A 10 -12.14 1.16 11.38
N ILE A 11 -11.32 0.48 10.57
CA ILE A 11 -9.87 0.64 10.60
C ILE A 11 -9.54 2.04 10.10
N GLN A 12 -8.70 2.77 10.84
CA GLN A 12 -8.27 4.11 10.43
C GLN A 12 -7.40 4.01 9.16
N GLU A 13 -7.80 4.75 8.12
CA GLU A 13 -7.10 4.81 6.84
C GLU A 13 -6.44 6.18 6.64
N GLU A 14 -5.34 6.20 5.90
CA GLU A 14 -4.60 7.40 5.52
C GLU A 14 -4.24 7.39 4.03
N GLN A 15 -4.22 8.58 3.46
CA GLN A 15 -3.76 8.82 2.10
C GLN A 15 -2.25 8.52 1.99
N THR A 16 -1.91 7.39 1.38
CA THR A 16 -0.53 6.89 1.27
C THR A 16 -0.03 6.96 -0.17
N SER A 17 1.16 7.52 -0.37
CA SER A 17 1.87 7.44 -1.65
C SER A 17 2.33 6.02 -1.95
N VAL A 18 2.05 5.57 -3.17
CA VAL A 18 2.36 4.22 -3.64
C VAL A 18 3.02 4.26 -5.01
N TRP A 19 3.82 3.25 -5.31
CA TRP A 19 4.22 2.86 -6.64
C TRP A 19 3.17 1.90 -7.19
N MET A 20 2.53 2.24 -8.30
CA MET A 20 1.64 1.34 -9.05
C MET A 20 2.31 0.91 -10.34
N CYS A 21 2.19 -0.36 -10.70
CA CYS A 21 2.68 -0.85 -11.97
C CYS A 21 1.98 -0.12 -13.13
N SER A 22 2.74 0.32 -14.13
CA SER A 22 2.21 0.99 -15.34
C SER A 22 1.50 0.06 -16.31
N ASN A 23 1.72 -1.25 -16.18
CA ASN A 23 1.07 -2.26 -17.01
C ASN A 23 -0.36 -2.53 -16.50
N GLU A 24 -1.36 -2.21 -17.31
CA GLU A 24 -2.79 -2.43 -17.04
C GLU A 24 -3.16 -3.89 -16.71
N GLY A 25 -2.37 -4.86 -17.19
CA GLY A 25 -2.53 -6.28 -16.87
C GLY A 25 -1.95 -6.69 -15.52
N CYS A 26 -1.33 -5.78 -14.78
CA CYS A 26 -0.62 -6.05 -13.53
C CYS A 26 -1.12 -5.15 -12.40
N SER A 27 -1.79 -5.73 -11.41
CA SER A 27 -2.31 -4.99 -10.24
C SER A 27 -1.27 -4.78 -9.13
N CYS A 28 0.03 -4.91 -9.43
CA CYS A 28 1.08 -4.75 -8.43
C CYS A 28 1.19 -3.29 -8.00
N TRP A 29 1.32 -3.10 -6.68
CA TRP A 29 1.69 -1.83 -6.10
C TRP A 29 2.45 -2.04 -4.81
N MET A 30 3.23 -1.05 -4.40
CA MET A 30 3.91 -1.01 -3.12
C MET A 30 3.90 0.41 -2.56
N ARG A 31 4.02 0.58 -1.24
CA ARG A 31 4.13 1.92 -0.66
C ARG A 31 5.46 2.58 -1.05
N GLU A 32 5.43 3.88 -1.33
CA GLU A 32 6.62 4.63 -1.77
C GLU A 32 7.74 4.58 -0.73
N ASN A 33 7.39 4.69 0.55
CA ASN A 33 8.32 4.72 1.67
C ASN A 33 9.03 3.38 1.96
N PHE A 34 8.75 2.34 1.17
CA PHE A 34 9.47 1.06 1.19
C PHE A 34 10.32 0.86 -0.06
N SER A 35 10.32 1.81 -0.99
CA SER A 35 11.26 1.81 -2.11
C SER A 35 12.60 2.37 -1.65
N LEU A 36 13.68 1.70 -2.03
CA LEU A 36 15.05 2.18 -1.82
C LEU A 36 15.55 3.05 -2.99
N VAL A 37 14.78 3.10 -4.07
CA VAL A 37 15.10 3.83 -5.31
C VAL A 37 13.97 4.78 -5.70
N GLU A 38 14.29 5.82 -6.45
CA GLU A 38 13.32 6.85 -6.84
C GLU A 38 12.29 6.39 -7.89
N SER A 39 12.60 5.36 -8.67
CA SER A 39 11.70 4.77 -9.67
C SER A 39 11.90 3.26 -9.75
N PRO A 40 11.17 2.48 -8.94
CA PRO A 40 11.33 1.02 -8.94
C PRO A 40 10.70 0.40 -10.20
N LEU A 41 11.23 -0.78 -10.56
CA LEU A 41 10.57 -1.68 -11.50
C LEU A 41 9.60 -2.60 -10.75
N CYS A 42 8.51 -2.97 -11.41
CA CYS A 42 7.52 -3.88 -10.87
C CYS A 42 8.15 -5.27 -10.61
N PRO A 43 8.07 -5.82 -9.39
CA PRO A 43 8.69 -7.11 -9.09
C PRO A 43 7.97 -8.30 -9.77
N LEU A 44 6.75 -8.11 -10.28
CA LEU A 44 5.97 -9.18 -10.92
C LEU A 44 6.20 -9.24 -12.43
N CYS A 45 6.24 -8.10 -13.11
CA CYS A 45 6.31 -8.04 -14.58
C CYS A 45 7.47 -7.20 -15.12
N GLN A 46 8.31 -6.64 -14.24
CA GLN A 46 9.49 -5.82 -14.57
C GLN A 46 9.20 -4.54 -15.35
N SER A 47 7.93 -4.18 -15.54
CA SER A 47 7.52 -2.90 -16.11
C SER A 47 7.81 -1.75 -15.14
N GLU A 48 7.92 -0.54 -15.65
CA GLU A 48 8.09 0.67 -14.84
C GLU A 48 6.90 0.87 -13.90
N MET A 49 7.16 1.42 -12.71
CA MET A 49 6.11 1.83 -11.78
C MET A 49 5.93 3.36 -11.78
N VAL A 50 4.70 3.80 -11.62
CA VAL A 50 4.29 5.21 -11.57
C VAL A 50 3.81 5.58 -10.18
N LYS A 51 4.04 6.83 -9.76
CA LYS A 51 3.54 7.34 -8.48
C LYS A 51 2.03 7.47 -8.53
N HIS A 52 1.36 6.96 -7.50
CA HIS A 52 -0.07 7.11 -7.28
C HIS A 52 -0.33 7.25 -5.78
N THR A 53 -1.58 7.46 -5.42
CA THR A 53 -2.03 7.58 -4.03
C THR A 53 -3.15 6.58 -3.75
N LYS A 54 -3.15 5.94 -2.58
CA LYS A 54 -4.22 5.03 -2.13
C LYS A 54 -4.61 5.33 -0.68
N MET A 55 -5.90 5.19 -0.36
CA MET A 55 -6.37 5.11 1.02
C MET A 55 -6.02 3.72 1.55
N LEU A 56 -5.13 3.65 2.54
CA LEU A 56 -4.67 2.40 3.13
C LEU A 56 -4.75 2.50 4.65
N PRO A 57 -4.89 1.37 5.36
CA PRO A 57 -4.77 1.36 6.81
C PRO A 57 -3.48 2.04 7.29
N LEU A 58 -3.57 2.77 8.39
CA LEU A 58 -2.41 3.33 9.07
C LEU A 58 -1.43 2.21 9.39
N LEU A 59 -0.19 2.38 8.94
CA LEU A 59 0.87 1.40 9.13
C LEU A 59 1.92 2.00 10.05
N LEU A 60 1.87 1.62 11.33
CA LEU A 60 2.86 2.00 12.33
C LEU A 60 4.16 1.23 12.05
N ASN A 61 5.03 1.84 11.25
CA ASN A 61 6.37 1.31 11.02
C ASN A 61 7.21 1.44 12.29
N HIS A 62 7.60 0.32 12.90
CA HIS A 62 8.53 0.27 14.03
C HIS A 62 9.99 0.65 13.65
N GLN A 63 10.22 1.20 12.45
CA GLN A 63 11.55 1.56 11.95
C GLN A 63 11.97 3.00 12.26
N LYS A 64 11.24 3.74 13.10
CA LYS A 64 11.82 4.94 13.74
C LYS A 64 12.62 4.52 14.97
N VAL A 65 13.88 4.18 14.75
CA VAL A 65 14.90 4.36 15.80
C VAL A 65 15.31 5.83 15.75
N THR A 66 14.58 6.69 16.45
CA THR A 66 15.14 7.87 17.11
C THR A 66 14.17 8.39 18.17
#